data_AF-A0A1D9MAW5-F1
#
_entry.id   AF-A0A1D9MAW5-F1
#
_cell.length_a   1.000
_cell.length_b   1.000
_cell.length_c   1.000
_cell.angle_alpha   90.00
_cell.angle_beta   90.00
_cell.angle_gamma   90.00
#
_symmetry.space_group_name_H-M   'P 1'
#
loop_
_entity.id
_entity.type
_entity.pdbx_description
1 polymer ?
#
loop_
_entity_poly.entity_id
_entity_poly.type
_entity_poly.pdbx_seq_one_letter_code
_entity_poly.pdbx_strand_id
1 'polypeptide(L)'
;MAENTRKNTDAVWTREEIESPCVKLCAIHPEEKICVGCYRTLAEIGGWSRMSPEERRAVMAELPARAPRLKQRRGGRTRSAPDQG
;
A
#
# COMPACT_ATOMS: atom_id res chain seq x y z
N MET A 1 -1.48 -2.54 -55.73
CA MET A 1 -2.03 -1.79 -54.59
C MET A 1 -2.78 -2.80 -53.72
N ALA A 2 -2.31 -3.07 -52.50
CA ALA A 2 -2.98 -3.97 -51.54
C ALA A 2 -2.68 -3.46 -50.14
N GLU A 3 -3.58 -2.64 -49.62
CA GLU A 3 -3.44 -1.90 -48.37
C GLU A 3 -3.85 -2.81 -47.22
N ASN A 4 -2.88 -3.53 -46.65
CA ASN A 4 -3.10 -4.40 -45.50
C ASN A 4 -3.31 -3.54 -44.24
N THR A 5 -4.56 -3.12 -44.03
CA THR A 5 -5.01 -2.36 -42.86
C THR A 5 -4.85 -3.24 -41.61
N ARG A 6 -3.71 -3.12 -40.91
CA ARG A 6 -3.57 -3.59 -39.52
C ARG A 6 -4.50 -2.74 -38.67
N LYS A 7 -5.70 -3.24 -38.41
CA LYS A 7 -6.57 -2.70 -37.36
C LYS A 7 -5.83 -2.92 -36.04
N ASN A 8 -5.29 -1.84 -35.48
CA ASN A 8 -4.53 -1.84 -34.23
C ASN A 8 -5.48 -2.13 -33.06
N THR A 9 -5.62 -3.40 -32.69
CA THR A 9 -6.43 -3.92 -31.58
C THR A 9 -5.79 -3.69 -30.20
N ASP A 10 -5.09 -2.57 -30.02
CA ASP A 10 -4.39 -2.18 -28.79
C ASP A 10 -5.35 -1.82 -27.64
N ALA A 11 -6.57 -1.37 -27.95
CA ALA A 11 -7.53 -0.91 -26.95
C ALA A 11 -8.24 -2.02 -26.15
N VAL A 12 -7.99 -3.30 -26.44
CA VAL A 12 -8.71 -4.42 -25.79
C VAL A 12 -8.15 -4.78 -24.40
N TRP A 13 -7.00 -4.25 -24.02
CA TRP A 13 -6.26 -4.69 -22.81
C TRP A 13 -6.10 -3.62 -21.73
N THR A 14 -6.96 -2.61 -21.67
CA THR A 14 -6.96 -1.66 -20.55
C THR A 14 -7.52 -2.33 -19.30
N ARG A 15 -6.64 -2.88 -18.47
CA ARG A 15 -7.00 -3.36 -17.13
C ARG A 15 -7.01 -2.17 -16.19
N GLU A 16 -8.10 -2.02 -15.44
CA GLU A 16 -8.18 -1.04 -14.37
C GLU A 16 -7.22 -1.46 -13.26
N GLU A 17 -6.02 -0.90 -13.33
CA GLU A 17 -4.92 -1.25 -12.43
C GLU A 17 -5.31 -0.84 -11.02
N ILE A 18 -5.24 -1.78 -10.09
CA ILE A 18 -5.60 -1.55 -8.69
C ILE A 18 -4.55 -0.62 -8.09
N GLU A 19 -4.83 0.68 -8.08
CA GLU A 19 -4.01 1.69 -7.43
C GLU A 19 -3.73 1.25 -6.00
N SER A 20 -2.46 1.02 -5.67
CA SER A 20 -2.05 0.49 -4.38
C SER A 20 -0.87 1.31 -3.87
N PRO A 21 -0.99 2.02 -2.72
CA PRO A 21 0.09 2.84 -2.16
C PRO A 21 1.18 1.98 -1.47
N CYS A 22 1.37 0.74 -1.91
CA CYS A 22 2.27 -0.22 -1.28
C CYS A 22 3.72 0.00 -1.77
N VAL A 23 4.60 0.40 -0.85
CA VAL A 23 6.04 0.56 -1.12
C VAL A 23 6.85 -0.72 -0.88
N LYS A 24 6.18 -1.89 -0.87
CA LYS A 24 6.77 -3.22 -0.55
C LYS A 24 7.47 -3.30 0.81
N LEU A 25 7.20 -2.34 1.70
CA LEU A 25 7.66 -2.35 3.09
C LEU A 25 6.48 -2.77 3.96
N CYS A 26 6.61 -3.93 4.61
CA CYS A 26 5.63 -4.44 5.55
C CYS A 26 6.19 -4.36 6.97
N ALA A 27 5.99 -3.21 7.63
CA ALA A 27 6.33 -3.05 9.03
C ALA A 27 5.17 -2.33 9.72
N ILE A 28 4.52 -3.02 10.66
CA ILE A 28 3.34 -2.50 11.36
C ILE A 28 3.77 -1.88 12.68
N HIS A 29 3.29 -0.66 12.96
CA HIS A 29 3.45 -0.01 14.25
C HIS A 29 2.60 -0.76 15.30
N PRO A 30 3.19 -1.34 16.37
CA PRO A 30 2.44 -2.20 17.28
C PRO A 30 1.35 -1.49 18.12
N GLU A 31 1.45 -0.17 18.31
CA GLU A 31 0.46 0.64 19.04
C GLU A 31 -0.68 1.10 18.12
N GLU A 32 -0.33 1.77 17.02
CA GLU A 32 -1.31 2.32 16.07
C GLU A 32 -1.90 1.26 15.14
N LYS A 33 -1.29 0.07 15.04
CA LYS A 33 -1.65 -1.00 14.09
C LYS A 33 -1.67 -0.54 12.62
N ILE A 34 -0.84 0.45 12.29
CA ILE A 34 -0.68 1.03 10.96
C ILE A 34 0.69 0.63 10.37
N CYS A 35 0.75 0.35 9.07
CA CYS A 35 1.99 0.11 8.35
C CYS A 35 2.81 1.40 8.23
N VAL A 36 4.08 1.38 8.65
CA VAL A 36 4.98 2.56 8.57
C VAL A 36 5.43 2.89 7.14
N GLY A 37 5.23 1.97 6.19
CA GLY A 37 5.57 2.19 4.79
C GLY A 37 4.44 2.83 4.00
N CYS A 38 3.27 2.18 3.99
CA CYS A 38 2.10 2.64 3.24
C CYS A 38 1.07 3.41 4.08
N TYR A 39 1.28 3.57 5.39
CA TYR A 39 0.38 4.28 6.32
C TYR A 39 -1.06 3.73 6.42
N ARG A 40 -1.27 2.49 5.96
CA ARG A 40 -2.56 1.78 6.02
C ARG A 40 -2.64 0.85 7.21
N THR A 41 -3.83 0.68 7.78
CA THR A 41 -4.08 -0.33 8.82
C THR A 41 -4.15 -1.74 8.25
N LEU A 42 -3.96 -2.74 9.10
CA LEU A 42 -4.12 -4.15 8.72
C LEU A 42 -5.52 -4.47 8.16
N ALA A 43 -6.57 -3.86 8.71
CA ALA A 43 -7.94 -4.03 8.23
C ALA A 43 -8.10 -3.52 6.80
N GLU A 44 -7.55 -2.34 6.51
CA GLU A 44 -7.54 -1.76 5.16
C GLU A 44 -6.73 -2.62 4.19
N ILE A 45 -5.55 -3.10 4.59
CA ILE A 45 -4.71 -3.97 3.76
C ILE A 45 -5.44 -5.27 3.41
N GLY A 46 -6.07 -5.94 4.38
CA GLY A 46 -6.84 -7.16 4.16
C GLY A 46 -8.11 -6.95 3.32
N GLY A 47 -8.71 -5.77 3.38
CA GLY A 47 -9.90 -5.40 2.63
C GLY A 47 -9.63 -4.79 1.24
N TRP A 48 -8.39 -4.46 0.88
CA TRP A 48 -8.11 -3.61 -0.29
C TRP A 48 -8.66 -4.11 -1.62
N SER A 49 -8.53 -5.43 -1.87
CA SER A 49 -9.08 -6.05 -3.09
C SER A 49 -10.61 -6.02 -3.15
N ARG A 50 -11.28 -5.87 -2.00
CA ARG A 50 -12.75 -5.81 -1.88
C ARG A 50 -13.28 -4.38 -1.80
N MET A 51 -12.42 -3.40 -1.51
CA MET A 51 -12.78 -1.98 -1.42
C MET A 51 -13.09 -1.40 -2.80
N SER A 52 -14.10 -0.54 -2.85
CA SER A 52 -14.45 0.24 -4.04
C SER A 52 -13.37 1.30 -4.33
N PRO A 53 -13.21 1.74 -5.59
CA PRO A 53 -12.23 2.76 -5.96
C PRO A 53 -12.41 4.07 -5.17
N GLU A 54 -13.63 4.44 -4.81
CA GLU A 54 -13.92 5.59 -3.95
C GLU A 54 -13.36 5.42 -2.53
N GLU A 55 -13.53 4.24 -1.93
CA GLU A 55 -12.94 3.93 -0.62
C GLU A 55 -11.40 3.95 -0.69
N ARG A 56 -10.83 3.41 -1.77
CA ARG A 56 -9.37 3.44 -1.99
C ARG A 56 -8.86 4.88 -2.04
N ARG A 57 -9.56 5.78 -2.73
CA ARG A 57 -9.24 7.21 -2.80
C ARG A 57 -9.36 7.90 -1.44
N ALA A 58 -10.41 7.59 -0.67
CA ALA A 58 -10.58 8.12 0.69
C ALA A 58 -9.42 7.69 1.59
N VAL A 59 -9.06 6.41 1.56
CA VAL A 59 -7.91 5.88 2.30
C VAL A 59 -6.62 6.57 1.88
N MET A 60 -6.39 6.75 0.57
CA MET A 60 -5.21 7.47 0.04
C MET A 60 -5.14 8.92 0.52
N ALA A 61 -6.28 9.62 0.61
CA ALA A 61 -6.34 10.98 1.14
C ALA A 61 -6.03 11.05 2.65
N GLU A 62 -6.34 9.99 3.42
CA GLU A 62 -6.05 9.93 4.85
C GLU A 62 -4.59 9.57 5.20
N LEU A 63 -3.87 8.85 4.33
CA LEU A 63 -2.47 8.44 4.56
C LEU A 63 -1.54 9.57 5.04
N PRO A 64 -1.48 10.75 4.37
CA PRO A 64 -0.60 11.83 4.81
C PRO A 64 -0.96 12.37 6.19
N ALA A 65 -2.24 12.33 6.58
CA ALA A 65 -2.68 12.73 7.92
C ALA A 65 -2.25 11.74 9.01
N ARG A 66 -2.02 10.47 8.65
CA ARG A 66 -1.57 9.40 9.57
C ARG A 66 -0.05 9.37 9.74
N ALA A 67 0.72 9.84 8.76
CA ALA A 67 2.18 9.93 8.81
C ALA A 67 2.74 10.61 10.09
N PRO A 68 2.23 11.77 10.56
CA PRO A 68 2.71 12.39 11.80
C PRO A 68 2.45 11.55 13.06
N ARG A 69 1.45 10.66 13.08
CA ARG A 69 1.19 9.75 14.22
C ARG A 69 2.28 8.71 14.40
N LEU A 70 2.94 8.32 13.31
CA LEU A 70 4.07 7.37 13.32
C LEU A 70 5.42 8.04 13.59
N LYS A 71 5.48 9.37 13.55
CA LYS A 71 6.72 10.15 13.77
C LYS A 71 7.20 10.12 15.22
N GLN A 72 6.40 9.55 16.13
CA GLN A 72 6.86 9.28 17.49
C GLN A 72 7.91 8.17 17.43
N ARG A 73 9.18 8.59 17.46
CA ARG A 73 10.36 7.73 17.47
C ARG A 73 10.23 6.73 18.60
N ARG A 74 9.84 5.49 18.29
CA ARG A 74 10.13 4.39 19.20
C ARG A 74 11.63 4.16 19.18
N GLY A 75 12.20 4.39 20.36
CA GLY A 75 13.61 4.34 20.68
C GLY A 75 14.32 3.20 19.98
N GLY A 76 15.50 3.52 19.45
CA GLY A 76 16.40 2.54 18.90
C GLY A 76 16.68 1.45 19.93
N ARG A 77 16.63 0.20 19.44
CA ARG A 77 17.36 -0.97 19.95
C ARG A 77 17.59 -0.97 21.47
N THR A 78 16.61 -1.47 22.23
CA THR A 78 16.95 -2.22 23.43
C THR A 78 17.68 -3.49 22.97
N ARG A 79 18.95 -3.67 23.40
CA ARG A 79 19.65 -4.95 23.34
C ARG A 79 18.86 -5.95 24.19
N SER A 80 17.98 -6.74 23.59
CA SER A 80 17.49 -7.98 24.19
C SER A 80 18.40 -9.09 23.65
N ALA A 81 19.54 -9.33 24.30
CA ALA A 81 19.80 -10.34 25.34
C ALA A 81 20.39 -11.61 24.69
N PRO A 82 21.44 -12.22 25.26
CA PRO A 82 22.20 -13.27 24.60
C PRO A 82 21.45 -14.61 24.54
N ASP A 83 21.65 -15.26 23.40
CA ASP A 83 21.57 -16.70 23.16
C ASP A 83 21.99 -17.52 24.40
N GLN A 84 21.03 -18.22 25.02
CA GLN A 84 21.32 -19.24 26.04
C GLN A 84 21.32 -20.59 25.36
N GLY A 85 22.53 -21.14 25.17
CA GLY A 85 22.81 -22.55 24.92
C GLY A 85 23.31 -23.25 26.17
#